data_AF-A0A1E4IVQ4-F1
#
_entry.id   AF-A0A1E4IVQ4-F1
#
_cell.length_a   1.000
_cell.length_b   1.000
_cell.length_c   1.000
_cell.angle_alpha   90.00
_cell.angle_beta   90.00
_cell.angle_gamma   90.00
#
_symmetry.space_group_name_H-M   'P 1'
#
loop_
_entity.id
_entity.type
_entity.pdbx_description
1 polymer ?
#
loop_
_entity_poly.entity_id
_entity_poly.type
_entity_poly.pdbx_seq_one_letter_code
_entity_poly.pdbx_strand_id
1 'polypeptide(L)'
;MKFKLIALAAMLAATGAAHAKIADSNDRAPNGGDLFANVWSVSQNASFTVDLGMTLDQWAAGNMNADGIKLVWDFRNGTFTDMSATASGIAMTQTIDYGGVWDIFATPAVGGAADLKFDIKAMDGTPTAFPGAGTNRYLSSSFAGSITATNGQVFSMDNWDVIVNASNNDATNSTHGADLNVAGANMFDGGDAMNVNYSAGGEQWNGATSFNSAGSVNGALNFYFLTNGNATAAQQASVSKYLGQWTFDATTAQLTYATAPVPEAETYAMMLAGLGLVGFMAARRRNRI
;
A
#
# COMPACT_ATOMS: atom_id res chain seq x y z
N MET A 1 -14.89 -50.49 -4.09
CA MET A 1 -13.80 -49.56 -4.47
C MET A 1 -14.29 -48.28 -5.18
N LYS A 2 -15.41 -48.29 -5.92
CA LYS A 2 -15.93 -47.10 -6.65
C LYS A 2 -16.40 -45.92 -5.77
N PHE A 3 -16.91 -46.17 -4.57
CA PHE A 3 -17.36 -45.10 -3.65
C PHE A 3 -16.22 -44.24 -3.06
N LYS A 4 -14.99 -44.78 -2.97
CA LYS A 4 -13.84 -44.04 -2.42
C LYS A 4 -13.27 -43.02 -3.42
N LEU A 5 -13.40 -43.27 -4.72
CA LEU A 5 -12.97 -42.34 -5.77
C LEU A 5 -13.94 -41.17 -5.94
N ILE A 6 -15.25 -41.40 -5.78
CA ILE A 6 -16.26 -40.33 -5.85
C ILE A 6 -16.15 -39.39 -4.65
N ALA A 7 -15.90 -39.92 -3.45
CA ALA A 7 -15.64 -39.09 -2.27
C ALA A 7 -14.35 -38.27 -2.41
N LEU A 8 -13.29 -38.83 -3.01
CA LEU A 8 -12.04 -38.12 -3.24
C LEU A 8 -12.18 -37.02 -4.31
N ALA A 9 -12.92 -37.27 -5.39
CA ALA A 9 -13.23 -36.27 -6.42
C ALA A 9 -14.18 -35.16 -5.91
N ALA A 10 -15.13 -35.49 -5.04
CA ALA A 10 -16.00 -34.51 -4.39
C ALA A 10 -15.26 -33.66 -3.33
N MET A 11 -14.28 -34.24 -2.61
CA MET A 11 -13.42 -33.45 -1.72
C MET A 11 -12.44 -32.56 -2.49
N LEU A 12 -11.94 -32.99 -3.65
CA LEU A 12 -11.06 -32.18 -4.50
C LEU A 12 -11.80 -31.03 -5.21
N ALA A 13 -13.12 -31.17 -5.44
CA ALA A 13 -13.98 -30.10 -5.96
C ALA A 13 -14.49 -29.13 -4.87
N ALA A 14 -14.41 -29.52 -3.59
CA ALA A 14 -14.83 -28.69 -2.45
C ALA A 14 -13.68 -27.89 -1.82
N THR A 15 -12.42 -28.17 -2.19
CA THR A 15 -11.29 -27.26 -1.93
C THR A 15 -11.18 -26.23 -3.04
N GLY A 16 -12.26 -25.46 -3.28
CA GLY A 16 -12.07 -24.16 -3.92
C GLY A 16 -11.20 -23.36 -2.95
N ALA A 17 -9.96 -23.07 -3.32
CA ALA A 17 -9.13 -22.16 -2.54
C ALA A 17 -9.95 -20.90 -2.31
N ALA A 18 -10.08 -20.46 -1.06
CA ALA A 18 -10.79 -19.24 -0.76
C ALA A 18 -9.96 -18.10 -1.39
N HIS A 19 -10.43 -17.59 -2.52
CA HIS A 19 -9.74 -16.57 -3.28
C HIS A 19 -9.74 -15.25 -2.50
N ALA A 20 -8.66 -14.47 -2.62
CA ALA A 20 -8.36 -13.29 -1.82
C ALA A 20 -9.37 -12.14 -1.94
N LYS A 21 -9.57 -11.28 -0.94
CA LYS A 21 -10.44 -10.11 -1.08
C LYS A 21 -9.83 -8.91 -0.40
N ILE A 22 -9.66 -7.81 -1.16
CA ILE A 22 -9.34 -6.51 -0.59
C ILE A 22 -10.55 -6.03 0.21
N ALA A 23 -10.41 -5.84 1.52
CA ALA A 23 -11.45 -5.21 2.33
C ALA A 23 -11.66 -3.75 1.91
N ASP A 24 -12.88 -3.42 1.48
CA ASP A 24 -13.27 -2.04 1.18
C ASP A 24 -13.63 -1.25 2.45
N SER A 25 -14.19 -0.04 2.30
CA SER A 25 -14.53 0.81 3.44
C SER A 25 -15.63 0.24 4.36
N ASN A 26 -16.34 -0.81 3.92
CA ASN A 26 -17.52 -1.37 4.56
C ASN A 26 -17.35 -2.80 5.09
N ASP A 27 -16.28 -3.50 4.68
CA ASP A 27 -16.15 -4.94 4.90
C ASP A 27 -15.81 -5.36 6.34
N ARG A 28 -15.00 -4.57 7.05
CA ARG A 28 -14.54 -4.91 8.41
C ARG A 28 -15.05 -3.89 9.41
N ALA A 29 -16.33 -3.99 9.79
CA ALA A 29 -16.89 -3.14 10.84
C ALA A 29 -16.37 -3.53 12.25
N PRO A 30 -16.04 -2.56 13.13
CA PRO A 30 -16.19 -1.12 12.92
C PRO A 30 -15.05 -0.50 12.11
N ASN A 31 -13.92 -1.20 11.94
CA ASN A 31 -12.71 -0.66 11.37
C ASN A 31 -11.86 -1.72 10.63
N GLY A 32 -11.28 -1.38 9.47
CA GLY A 32 -10.12 -2.09 8.95
C GLY A 32 -10.19 -2.51 7.49
N GLY A 33 -10.55 -1.59 6.59
CA GLY A 33 -10.27 -1.80 5.17
C GLY A 33 -8.77 -1.97 4.93
N ASP A 34 -8.46 -2.66 3.85
CA ASP A 34 -7.10 -3.10 3.56
C ASP A 34 -6.29 -1.97 2.95
N LEU A 35 -4.99 -2.02 3.23
CA LEU A 35 -4.00 -1.24 2.52
C LEU A 35 -3.75 -1.92 1.18
N PHE A 36 -3.97 -1.21 0.09
CA PHE A 36 -3.79 -1.73 -1.26
C PHE A 36 -2.99 -0.74 -2.11
N ALA A 37 -2.39 -1.25 -3.18
CA ALA A 37 -1.65 -0.46 -4.16
C ALA A 37 -2.21 -0.66 -5.55
N ASN A 38 -2.06 0.36 -6.39
CA ASN A 38 -2.43 0.31 -7.79
C ASN A 38 -1.23 0.70 -8.65
N VAL A 39 -1.07 0.04 -9.80
CA VAL A 39 -0.10 0.40 -10.84
C VAL A 39 -0.84 0.39 -12.18
N TRP A 40 -0.74 1.44 -12.98
CA TRP A 40 -1.49 1.51 -14.24
C TRP A 40 -0.79 2.34 -15.31
N SER A 41 -1.13 2.03 -16.57
CA SER A 41 -0.79 2.83 -17.75
C SER A 41 -2.07 3.20 -18.49
N VAL A 42 -2.25 4.49 -18.75
CA VAL A 42 -3.39 5.02 -19.50
C VAL A 42 -3.23 4.70 -20.99
N SER A 43 -2.02 4.79 -21.52
CA SER A 43 -1.68 4.56 -22.92
C SER A 43 -1.86 3.09 -23.32
N GLN A 44 -1.66 2.17 -22.37
CA GLN A 44 -1.88 0.73 -22.57
C GLN A 44 -3.25 0.25 -22.08
N ASN A 45 -4.05 1.12 -21.45
CA ASN A 45 -5.35 0.75 -20.84
C ASN A 45 -5.24 -0.51 -19.96
N ALA A 46 -4.26 -0.53 -19.07
CA ALA A 46 -3.98 -1.67 -18.19
C ALA A 46 -3.77 -1.19 -16.76
N SER A 47 -4.30 -1.95 -15.79
CA SER A 47 -4.10 -1.69 -14.37
C SER A 47 -3.91 -2.97 -13.57
N PHE A 48 -3.09 -2.85 -12.54
CA PHE A 48 -2.80 -3.87 -11.54
C PHE A 48 -3.19 -3.30 -10.18
N THR A 49 -4.02 -4.04 -9.45
CA THR A 49 -4.51 -3.70 -8.11
C THR A 49 -4.12 -4.82 -7.17
N VAL A 50 -3.54 -4.51 -6.02
CA VAL A 50 -2.99 -5.52 -5.10
C VAL A 50 -3.26 -5.17 -3.64
N ASP A 51 -3.68 -6.15 -2.86
CA ASP A 51 -3.75 -6.09 -1.40
C ASP A 51 -2.35 -6.20 -0.79
N LEU A 52 -1.97 -5.29 0.10
CA LEU A 52 -0.65 -5.30 0.75
C LEU A 52 -0.62 -6.17 2.02
N GLY A 53 -1.71 -6.86 2.35
CA GLY A 53 -1.79 -7.86 3.42
C GLY A 53 -1.91 -7.31 4.84
N MET A 54 -2.26 -6.03 4.96
CA MET A 54 -2.56 -5.39 6.23
C MET A 54 -3.68 -4.39 6.12
N THR A 55 -4.29 -4.11 7.25
CA THR A 55 -5.32 -3.08 7.40
C THR A 55 -4.74 -1.69 7.58
N LEU A 56 -5.59 -0.69 7.33
CA LEU A 56 -5.37 0.69 7.76
C LEU A 56 -5.01 0.79 9.26
N ASP A 57 -5.66 0.00 10.11
CA ASP A 57 -5.40 0.02 11.56
C ASP A 57 -4.03 -0.54 11.93
N GLN A 58 -3.61 -1.63 11.29
CA GLN A 58 -2.27 -2.16 11.46
C GLN A 58 -1.22 -1.15 11.05
N TRP A 59 -1.43 -0.46 9.92
CA TRP A 59 -0.55 0.62 9.48
C TRP A 59 -0.51 1.76 10.50
N ALA A 60 -1.68 2.23 10.95
CA ALA A 60 -1.80 3.34 11.89
C ALA A 60 -1.21 3.03 13.28
N ALA A 61 -1.26 1.77 13.70
CA ALA A 61 -0.64 1.30 14.95
C ALA A 61 0.88 1.09 14.83
N GLY A 62 1.41 0.97 13.62
CA GLY A 62 2.82 0.78 13.35
C GLY A 62 3.67 2.03 13.63
N ASN A 63 4.96 1.81 13.85
CA ASN A 63 5.95 2.86 14.08
C ASN A 63 6.45 3.49 12.75
N MET A 64 5.52 3.84 11.87
CA MET A 64 5.81 4.25 10.49
C MET A 64 6.55 5.58 10.35
N ASN A 65 6.67 6.32 11.46
CA ASN A 65 7.41 7.58 11.55
C ASN A 65 8.78 7.43 12.21
N ALA A 66 9.21 6.22 12.57
CA ALA A 66 10.56 6.03 13.06
C ALA A 66 11.60 6.11 11.94
N ASP A 67 12.81 6.51 12.29
CA ASP A 67 13.93 6.47 11.36
C ASP A 67 14.38 5.03 11.10
N GLY A 68 14.76 4.76 9.85
CA GLY A 68 15.24 3.43 9.44
C GLY A 68 14.12 2.40 9.21
N ILE A 69 12.87 2.84 9.01
CA ILE A 69 11.80 1.96 8.53
C ILE A 69 12.04 1.65 7.06
N LYS A 70 11.94 0.37 6.69
CA LYS A 70 11.98 -0.10 5.31
C LYS A 70 11.13 -1.36 5.16
N LEU A 71 9.96 -1.20 4.54
CA LEU A 71 9.02 -2.27 4.25
C LEU A 71 9.02 -2.54 2.74
N VAL A 72 9.11 -3.81 2.33
CA VAL A 72 9.22 -4.20 0.93
C VAL A 72 8.19 -5.26 0.59
N TRP A 73 7.41 -5.01 -0.46
CA TRP A 73 6.54 -5.97 -1.11
C TRP A 73 7.12 -6.33 -2.46
N ASP A 74 7.23 -7.61 -2.73
CA ASP A 74 7.62 -8.14 -4.03
C ASP A 74 6.40 -8.75 -4.70
N PHE A 75 5.88 -8.05 -5.71
CA PHE A 75 4.66 -8.43 -6.40
C PHE A 75 4.83 -9.66 -7.28
N ARG A 76 6.06 -9.98 -7.71
CA ARG A 76 6.36 -11.15 -8.52
C ARG A 76 6.50 -12.41 -7.67
N ASN A 77 7.13 -12.28 -6.51
CA ASN A 77 7.34 -13.40 -5.60
C ASN A 77 6.20 -13.61 -4.60
N GLY A 78 5.28 -12.66 -4.47
CA GLY A 78 4.18 -12.76 -3.50
C GLY A 78 4.68 -12.69 -2.06
N THR A 79 5.62 -11.80 -1.77
CA THR A 79 6.26 -11.74 -0.44
C THR A 79 6.28 -10.34 0.14
N PHE A 80 6.20 -10.27 1.46
CA PHE A 80 6.47 -9.09 2.26
C PHE A 80 7.72 -9.31 3.11
N THR A 81 8.61 -8.32 3.16
CA THR A 81 9.80 -8.32 4.02
C THR A 81 9.91 -7.00 4.76
N ASP A 82 9.98 -7.07 6.09
CA ASP A 82 10.40 -5.95 6.92
C ASP A 82 11.94 -5.93 6.99
N MET A 83 12.55 -4.95 6.32
CA MET A 83 14.00 -4.71 6.29
C MET A 83 14.40 -3.53 7.19
N SER A 84 13.53 -3.13 8.11
CA SER A 84 13.75 -1.95 8.94
C SER A 84 14.92 -2.13 9.91
N ALA A 85 15.73 -1.10 10.08
CA ALA A 85 16.75 -1.02 11.12
C ALA A 85 16.12 -0.81 12.51
N THR A 86 14.94 -0.19 12.54
CA THR A 86 14.10 0.00 13.74
C THR A 86 12.86 -0.87 13.60
N ALA A 87 12.41 -1.54 14.67
CA ALA A 87 11.21 -2.37 14.61
C ALA A 87 9.99 -1.54 14.15
N SER A 88 9.39 -1.97 13.04
CA SER A 88 8.23 -1.30 12.44
C SER A 88 6.95 -1.48 13.25
N GLY A 89 6.88 -2.56 14.04
CA GLY A 89 5.68 -2.95 14.77
C GLY A 89 4.56 -3.51 13.89
N ILE A 90 4.80 -3.64 12.58
CA ILE A 90 3.85 -4.21 11.63
C ILE A 90 3.94 -5.73 11.66
N ALA A 91 2.78 -6.39 11.71
CA ALA A 91 2.65 -7.82 11.51
C ALA A 91 1.63 -8.09 10.40
N MET A 92 2.03 -8.84 9.38
CA MET A 92 1.12 -9.35 8.35
C MET A 92 0.11 -10.29 9.01
N THR A 93 -1.17 -9.98 8.90
CA THR A 93 -2.26 -10.85 9.37
C THR A 93 -2.88 -11.64 8.23
N GLN A 94 -2.71 -11.17 7.00
CA GLN A 94 -3.17 -11.88 5.82
C GLN A 94 -2.05 -12.73 5.22
N THR A 95 -2.43 -13.86 4.63
CA THR A 95 -1.52 -14.64 3.78
C THR A 95 -1.43 -13.96 2.42
N ILE A 96 -0.22 -13.69 1.91
CA ILE A 96 -0.04 -13.11 0.58
C ILE A 96 -0.14 -14.21 -0.49
N ASP A 97 -1.00 -13.99 -1.48
CA ASP A 97 -1.11 -14.79 -2.70
C ASP A 97 -1.42 -13.90 -3.91
N TYR A 98 -0.37 -13.31 -4.49
CA TYR A 98 -0.49 -12.50 -5.71
C TYR A 98 -0.49 -13.35 -6.99
N GLY A 99 -0.21 -14.65 -6.88
CA GLY A 99 -0.03 -15.53 -8.03
C GLY A 99 1.00 -14.99 -9.04
N GLY A 100 0.73 -15.22 -10.33
CA GLY A 100 1.54 -14.68 -11.44
C GLY A 100 1.00 -13.38 -12.04
N VAL A 101 0.08 -12.69 -11.36
CA VAL A 101 -0.70 -11.58 -11.94
C VAL A 101 0.20 -10.42 -12.37
N TRP A 102 1.24 -10.11 -11.60
CA TRP A 102 2.20 -9.05 -11.97
C TRP A 102 2.86 -9.31 -13.34
N ASP A 103 3.28 -10.54 -13.62
CA ASP A 103 4.00 -10.85 -14.87
C ASP A 103 3.08 -10.81 -16.09
N ILE A 104 1.77 -11.03 -15.90
CA ILE A 104 0.76 -10.83 -16.95
C ILE A 104 0.57 -9.33 -17.22
N PHE A 105 0.56 -8.51 -16.17
CA PHE A 105 0.43 -7.05 -16.26
C PHE A 105 1.67 -6.38 -16.88
N ALA A 106 2.86 -6.74 -16.39
CA ALA A 106 4.12 -6.07 -16.67
C ALA A 106 4.72 -6.48 -18.04
N THR A 107 3.89 -6.47 -19.09
CA THR A 107 4.37 -6.63 -20.46
C THR A 107 5.40 -5.56 -20.81
N PRO A 108 6.28 -5.79 -21.80
CA PRO A 108 7.26 -4.78 -22.23
C PRO A 108 6.64 -3.42 -22.61
N ALA A 109 5.40 -3.42 -23.12
CA ALA A 109 4.68 -2.20 -23.47
C ALA A 109 4.21 -1.40 -22.24
N VAL A 110 3.74 -2.09 -21.20
CA VAL A 110 3.28 -1.47 -19.94
C VAL A 110 4.47 -1.03 -19.09
N GLY A 111 5.45 -1.92 -18.86
CA GLY A 111 6.61 -1.61 -18.03
C GLY A 111 7.49 -0.48 -18.59
N GLY A 112 7.50 -0.30 -19.91
CA GLY A 112 8.17 0.80 -20.59
C GLY A 112 7.31 2.05 -20.82
N ALA A 113 6.05 2.04 -20.38
CA ALA A 113 5.13 3.12 -20.67
C ALA A 113 5.53 4.40 -19.92
N ALA A 114 5.67 5.51 -20.65
CA ALA A 114 6.05 6.81 -20.06
C ALA A 114 5.00 7.36 -19.08
N ASP A 115 3.78 6.82 -19.13
CA ASP A 115 2.65 7.19 -18.30
C ASP A 115 2.33 6.16 -17.21
N LEU A 116 3.25 5.21 -16.95
CA LEU A 116 3.11 4.26 -15.85
C LEU A 116 3.12 5.01 -14.51
N LYS A 117 2.06 4.83 -13.75
CA LYS A 117 1.83 5.47 -12.46
C LYS A 117 1.53 4.43 -11.38
N PHE A 118 1.68 4.84 -10.13
CA PHE A 118 1.26 4.06 -8.99
C PHE A 118 0.66 4.93 -7.89
N ASP A 119 -0.14 4.32 -7.01
CA ASP A 119 -0.60 4.89 -5.77
C ASP A 119 -0.81 3.82 -4.69
N ILE A 120 -0.97 4.28 -3.45
CA ILE A 120 -1.24 3.46 -2.27
C ILE A 120 -2.41 4.09 -1.54
N LYS A 121 -3.38 3.26 -1.17
CA LYS A 121 -4.60 3.69 -0.51
C LYS A 121 -5.03 2.70 0.56
N ALA A 122 -5.78 3.21 1.53
CA ALA A 122 -6.61 2.39 2.40
C ALA A 122 -7.86 3.20 2.76
N MET A 123 -8.97 2.51 2.96
CA MET A 123 -10.25 3.13 3.26
C MET A 123 -10.86 2.48 4.48
N ASP A 124 -11.31 3.30 5.41
CA ASP A 124 -12.02 2.82 6.58
C ASP A 124 -13.04 3.88 6.98
N GLY A 125 -14.25 3.75 6.46
CA GLY A 125 -15.26 4.77 6.62
C GLY A 125 -16.63 4.14 6.58
N THR A 126 -17.40 4.34 7.65
CA THR A 126 -18.82 3.97 7.61
C THR A 126 -19.59 5.02 6.81
N PRO A 127 -20.41 4.62 5.82
CA PRO A 127 -21.25 5.51 5.03
C PRO A 127 -22.47 5.91 5.85
N THR A 128 -22.25 6.63 6.95
CA THR A 128 -23.32 7.32 7.64
C THR A 128 -23.21 8.80 7.31
N ALA A 129 -24.33 9.41 6.93
CA ALA A 129 -24.36 10.84 6.62
C ALA A 129 -23.96 11.63 7.88
N PHE A 130 -22.75 12.20 7.85
CA PHE A 130 -22.18 13.08 8.89
C PHE A 130 -21.78 12.38 10.19
N PRO A 131 -20.81 11.47 10.16
CA PRO A 131 -20.40 10.80 11.38
C PRO A 131 -19.60 11.75 12.28
N GLY A 132 -19.46 11.34 13.54
CA GLY A 132 -18.62 12.05 14.52
C GLY A 132 -17.18 12.17 14.05
N ALA A 133 -16.40 13.02 14.72
CA ALA A 133 -14.98 13.18 14.40
C ALA A 133 -14.25 11.83 14.46
N GLY A 134 -13.37 11.56 13.48
CA GLY A 134 -12.54 10.36 13.46
C GLY A 134 -13.18 9.12 12.84
N THR A 135 -14.43 9.19 12.37
CA THR A 135 -15.15 8.00 11.87
C THR A 135 -14.81 7.63 10.43
N ASN A 136 -14.47 8.59 9.58
CA ASN A 136 -13.94 8.32 8.25
C ASN A 136 -12.42 8.46 8.29
N ARG A 137 -11.71 7.42 7.89
CA ARG A 137 -10.26 7.33 7.94
C ARG A 137 -9.76 6.82 6.61
N TYR A 138 -8.76 7.50 6.06
CA TYR A 138 -8.18 7.13 4.79
C TYR A 138 -6.67 7.25 4.85
N LEU A 139 -6.00 6.34 4.18
CA LEU A 139 -4.60 6.49 3.83
C LEU A 139 -4.51 6.79 2.34
N SER A 140 -3.72 7.79 1.98
CA SER A 140 -3.47 8.15 0.58
C SER A 140 -2.02 8.49 0.37
N SER A 141 -1.44 7.95 -0.70
CA SER A 141 -0.21 8.51 -1.26
C SER A 141 -0.49 9.85 -1.95
N SER A 142 0.56 10.64 -2.20
CA SER A 142 0.55 11.78 -3.14
C SER A 142 1.99 12.22 -3.45
N PHE A 143 2.24 12.73 -4.66
CA PHE A 143 3.53 13.37 -4.97
C PHE A 143 3.63 14.78 -4.37
N ALA A 144 2.51 15.39 -4.00
CA ALA A 144 2.50 16.73 -3.40
C ALA A 144 3.19 16.70 -2.03
N GLY A 145 3.94 17.75 -1.68
CA GLY A 145 4.61 17.87 -0.38
C GLY A 145 3.64 18.01 0.80
N SER A 146 2.44 18.51 0.52
CA SER A 146 1.31 18.69 1.44
C SER A 146 0.00 18.54 0.67
N ILE A 147 -1.04 18.03 1.32
CA ILE A 147 -2.40 17.95 0.77
C ILE A 147 -3.40 18.61 1.72
N THR A 148 -4.56 18.98 1.20
CA THR A 148 -5.69 19.50 1.99
C THR A 148 -6.97 18.82 1.54
N ALA A 149 -7.87 18.57 2.49
CA ALA A 149 -9.22 18.10 2.21
C ALA A 149 -10.23 18.78 3.15
N THR A 150 -11.48 18.90 2.72
CA THR A 150 -12.60 19.20 3.61
C THR A 150 -13.21 17.91 4.17
N ASN A 151 -13.97 18.01 5.25
CA ASN A 151 -14.74 16.88 5.76
C ASN A 151 -15.67 16.31 4.69
N GLY A 152 -16.29 17.18 3.87
CA GLY A 152 -17.16 16.75 2.77
C GLY A 152 -16.44 15.92 1.70
N GLN A 153 -15.19 16.26 1.39
CA GLN A 153 -14.35 15.46 0.49
C GLN A 153 -14.04 14.09 1.12
N VAL A 154 -13.65 14.07 2.40
CA VAL A 154 -13.40 12.83 3.15
C VAL A 154 -14.65 11.93 3.19
N PHE A 155 -15.84 12.49 3.40
CA PHE A 155 -17.10 11.74 3.38
C PHE A 155 -17.44 11.11 2.03
N SER A 156 -16.79 11.55 0.95
CA SER A 156 -17.03 11.06 -0.41
C SER A 156 -15.90 10.16 -0.93
N MET A 157 -14.85 9.93 -0.16
CA MET A 157 -13.71 9.10 -0.57
C MET A 157 -14.07 7.61 -0.62
N ASP A 158 -15.12 7.18 0.08
CA ASP A 158 -15.75 5.85 -0.01
C ASP A 158 -16.38 5.55 -1.38
N ASN A 159 -16.67 6.57 -2.20
CA ASN A 159 -17.08 6.37 -3.60
C ASN A 159 -16.03 5.61 -4.44
N TRP A 160 -14.83 5.40 -3.90
CA TRP A 160 -13.79 4.58 -4.49
C TRP A 160 -14.02 3.07 -4.26
N ASP A 161 -14.92 2.67 -3.36
CA ASP A 161 -15.32 1.27 -3.16
C ASP A 161 -15.82 0.62 -4.46
N VAL A 162 -16.36 1.40 -5.41
CA VAL A 162 -16.75 0.89 -6.73
C VAL A 162 -15.57 0.25 -7.48
N ILE A 163 -14.36 0.79 -7.28
CA ILE A 163 -13.14 0.31 -7.92
C ILE A 163 -12.64 -0.95 -7.23
N VAL A 164 -12.58 -0.95 -5.88
CA VAL A 164 -12.21 -2.14 -5.10
C VAL A 164 -13.18 -3.30 -5.39
N ASN A 165 -14.48 -3.02 -5.43
CA ASN A 165 -15.49 -4.01 -5.74
C ASN A 165 -15.35 -4.56 -7.16
N ALA A 166 -15.01 -3.74 -8.15
CA ALA A 166 -14.74 -4.24 -9.49
C ALA A 166 -13.51 -5.16 -9.52
N SER A 167 -12.40 -4.78 -8.87
CA SER A 167 -11.18 -5.61 -8.76
C SER A 167 -11.40 -6.91 -7.98
N ASN A 168 -12.24 -6.91 -6.94
CA ASN A 168 -12.56 -8.11 -6.17
C ASN A 168 -13.48 -9.08 -6.94
N ASN A 169 -14.36 -8.56 -7.78
CA ASN A 169 -15.29 -9.38 -8.57
C ASN A 169 -14.71 -9.81 -9.92
N ASP A 170 -13.48 -9.42 -10.23
CA ASP A 170 -12.80 -9.88 -11.42
C ASP A 170 -12.21 -11.29 -11.22
N ALA A 171 -12.63 -12.20 -12.09
CA ALA A 171 -12.26 -13.62 -12.07
C ALA A 171 -11.18 -13.97 -13.10
N THR A 172 -10.84 -13.05 -14.00
CA THR A 172 -9.79 -13.21 -15.00
C THR A 172 -8.52 -12.54 -14.50
N ASN A 173 -7.35 -13.18 -14.75
CA ASN A 173 -6.04 -12.65 -14.35
C ASN A 173 -6.00 -12.11 -12.91
N SER A 174 -6.62 -12.86 -11.99
CA SER A 174 -6.92 -12.42 -10.64
C SER A 174 -6.70 -13.58 -9.66
N THR A 175 -6.21 -13.27 -8.47
CA THR A 175 -6.28 -14.18 -7.32
C THR A 175 -7.43 -13.83 -6.38
N HIS A 176 -8.25 -12.83 -6.72
CA HIS A 176 -9.36 -12.38 -5.88
C HIS A 176 -10.62 -13.26 -5.93
N GLY A 177 -11.40 -13.16 -4.86
CA GLY A 177 -12.72 -13.70 -4.59
C GLY A 177 -13.26 -13.14 -3.27
N ALA A 178 -13.40 -13.97 -2.22
CA ALA A 178 -14.20 -13.60 -1.04
C ALA A 178 -13.48 -13.69 0.33
N ASP A 179 -12.25 -14.20 0.40
CA ASP A 179 -11.52 -14.38 1.66
C ASP A 179 -10.73 -13.14 2.06
N LEU A 180 -11.17 -12.51 3.15
CA LEU A 180 -10.50 -11.36 3.76
C LEU A 180 -9.21 -11.74 4.52
N ASN A 181 -8.81 -13.01 4.60
CA ASN A 181 -7.56 -13.41 5.25
C ASN A 181 -6.44 -13.68 4.25
N VAL A 182 -6.71 -13.53 2.95
CA VAL A 182 -5.75 -13.71 1.88
C VAL A 182 -5.67 -12.42 1.09
N ALA A 183 -4.44 -11.90 0.96
CA ALA A 183 -4.12 -10.70 0.22
C ALA A 183 -3.76 -11.09 -1.21
N GLY A 184 -4.56 -10.60 -2.17
CA GLY A 184 -4.45 -10.98 -3.57
C GLY A 184 -4.07 -9.86 -4.49
N ALA A 185 -4.07 -10.18 -5.78
CA ALA A 185 -3.85 -9.24 -6.85
C ALA A 185 -4.82 -9.48 -8.00
N ASN A 186 -5.12 -8.41 -8.71
CA ASN A 186 -5.93 -8.42 -9.92
C ASN A 186 -5.24 -7.58 -11.00
N MET A 187 -5.26 -8.09 -12.23
CA MET A 187 -4.98 -7.30 -13.42
C MET A 187 -6.27 -7.13 -14.19
N PHE A 188 -6.59 -5.89 -14.50
CA PHE A 188 -7.64 -5.56 -15.46
C PHE A 188 -7.04 -5.36 -16.86
N ASP A 189 -7.68 -5.94 -17.88
CA ASP A 189 -7.30 -5.77 -19.28
C ASP A 189 -8.49 -5.49 -20.23
N GLY A 190 -8.17 -5.22 -21.49
CA GLY A 190 -9.16 -4.95 -22.54
C GLY A 190 -9.97 -6.20 -22.89
N GLY A 191 -11.03 -6.47 -22.13
CA GLY A 191 -11.92 -7.61 -22.35
C GLY A 191 -12.89 -7.89 -21.20
N ASP A 192 -12.61 -7.38 -20.01
CA ASP A 192 -13.42 -7.64 -18.82
C ASP A 192 -14.68 -6.76 -18.76
N ALA A 193 -15.76 -7.32 -18.18
CA ALA A 193 -17.09 -6.70 -18.16
C ALA A 193 -17.19 -5.45 -17.26
N MET A 194 -16.22 -5.24 -16.37
CA MET A 194 -16.18 -4.13 -15.41
C MET A 194 -14.89 -3.33 -15.59
N ASN A 195 -14.94 -2.33 -16.48
CA ASN A 195 -13.81 -1.46 -16.76
C ASN A 195 -13.51 -0.51 -15.59
N VAL A 196 -12.53 -0.86 -14.77
CA VAL A 196 -11.89 0.10 -13.86
C VAL A 196 -10.94 0.96 -14.68
N ASN A 197 -11.49 1.95 -15.36
CA ASN A 197 -10.65 2.96 -16.00
C ASN A 197 -10.04 3.86 -14.91
N TYR A 198 -8.87 3.47 -14.41
CA TYR A 198 -8.10 4.26 -13.44
C TYR A 198 -7.81 5.68 -13.94
N SER A 199 -7.78 5.92 -15.26
CA SER A 199 -7.64 7.26 -15.84
C SER A 199 -8.85 8.17 -15.59
N ALA A 200 -10.04 7.61 -15.33
CA ALA A 200 -11.27 8.37 -15.13
C ALA A 200 -11.61 8.62 -13.64
N GLY A 201 -11.13 7.77 -12.72
CA GLY A 201 -11.50 7.87 -11.29
C GLY A 201 -10.39 7.51 -10.28
N GLY A 202 -9.21 7.06 -10.72
CA GLY A 202 -8.15 6.60 -9.82
C GLY A 202 -7.53 7.71 -8.99
N GLU A 203 -6.99 8.74 -9.65
CA GLU A 203 -6.03 9.68 -9.03
C GLU A 203 -6.64 10.63 -7.99
N GLN A 204 -7.94 10.91 -8.04
CA GLN A 204 -8.56 11.92 -7.18
C GLN A 204 -9.63 11.34 -6.27
N TRP A 205 -9.49 10.07 -5.90
CA TRP A 205 -10.51 9.37 -5.12
C TRP A 205 -11.88 9.44 -5.80
N ASN A 206 -11.93 9.08 -7.09
CA ASN A 206 -13.12 9.17 -7.93
C ASN A 206 -13.74 10.58 -7.97
N GLY A 207 -12.87 11.61 -7.98
CA GLY A 207 -13.25 13.01 -7.97
C GLY A 207 -13.65 13.57 -6.60
N ALA A 208 -13.56 12.77 -5.52
CA ALA A 208 -13.86 13.23 -4.17
C ALA A 208 -12.87 14.28 -3.66
N THR A 209 -11.63 14.26 -4.15
CA THR A 209 -10.55 15.12 -3.64
C THR A 209 -9.95 16.00 -4.75
N SER A 210 -9.30 17.10 -4.36
CA SER A 210 -8.64 18.03 -5.29
C SER A 210 -7.14 17.75 -5.47
N PHE A 211 -6.57 16.84 -4.67
CA PHE A 211 -5.19 16.41 -4.78
C PHE A 211 -5.10 15.09 -5.53
N ASN A 212 -3.95 14.81 -6.14
CA ASN A 212 -3.71 13.55 -6.83
C ASN A 212 -3.04 12.55 -5.88
N SER A 213 -3.56 11.33 -5.80
CA SER A 213 -3.00 10.21 -5.05
C SER A 213 -1.80 9.56 -5.76
N ALA A 214 -1.78 9.69 -7.08
CA ALA A 214 -0.89 8.99 -8.00
C ALA A 214 0.38 9.76 -8.35
N GLY A 215 1.47 9.03 -8.59
CA GLY A 215 2.69 9.58 -9.20
C GLY A 215 3.33 8.62 -10.20
N SER A 216 4.30 9.11 -10.96
CA SER A 216 5.08 8.26 -11.86
C SER A 216 5.88 7.23 -11.06
N VAL A 217 6.05 6.02 -11.60
CA VAL A 217 6.87 4.96 -11.00
C VAL A 217 8.34 5.37 -10.77
N ASN A 218 8.84 6.39 -11.46
CA ASN A 218 10.19 6.91 -11.24
C ASN A 218 10.28 7.96 -10.10
N GLY A 219 9.17 8.23 -9.41
CA GLY A 219 9.07 9.20 -8.34
C GLY A 219 8.75 8.58 -6.98
N ALA A 220 9.07 9.30 -5.92
CA ALA A 220 8.63 8.97 -4.57
C ALA A 220 7.28 9.64 -4.27
N LEU A 221 6.41 8.93 -3.54
CA LEU A 221 5.14 9.46 -3.05
C LEU A 221 5.19 9.63 -1.53
N ASN A 222 4.75 10.78 -1.06
CA ASN A 222 4.46 10.99 0.35
C ASN A 222 3.23 10.18 0.75
N PHE A 223 3.08 9.87 2.03
CA PHE A 223 1.92 9.16 2.55
C PHE A 223 1.19 9.96 3.61
N TYR A 224 -0.14 9.96 3.54
CA TYR A 224 -0.99 10.80 4.39
C TYR A 224 -2.10 9.97 5.03
N PHE A 225 -2.37 10.27 6.30
CA PHE A 225 -3.58 9.87 7.00
C PHE A 225 -4.57 11.03 6.98
N LEU A 226 -5.78 10.78 6.49
CA LEU A 226 -6.87 11.74 6.43
C LEU A 226 -8.02 11.27 7.31
N THR A 227 -8.63 12.18 8.07
CA THR A 227 -9.84 11.87 8.81
C THR A 227 -10.73 13.09 9.02
N ASN A 228 -12.04 12.88 9.13
CA ASN A 228 -12.97 13.98 9.37
C ASN A 228 -12.79 14.55 10.78
N GLY A 229 -12.61 15.86 10.88
CA GLY A 229 -12.46 16.53 12.17
C GLY A 229 -13.78 16.73 12.92
N ASN A 230 -14.91 16.64 12.21
CA ASN A 230 -16.27 16.75 12.72
C ASN A 230 -17.28 16.45 11.59
N ALA A 231 -18.57 16.60 11.88
CA ALA A 231 -19.69 16.37 10.97
C ALA A 231 -19.92 17.49 9.92
N THR A 232 -19.27 18.66 10.02
CA THR A 232 -19.52 19.81 9.14
C THR A 232 -18.69 19.71 7.86
N ALA A 233 -19.34 19.39 6.73
CA ALA A 233 -18.71 19.13 5.45
C ALA A 233 -17.79 20.26 4.94
N ALA A 234 -18.14 21.52 5.17
CA ALA A 234 -17.37 22.67 4.68
C ALA A 234 -16.07 22.93 5.45
N GLN A 235 -15.91 22.36 6.65
CA GLN A 235 -14.70 22.56 7.45
C GLN A 235 -13.56 21.66 6.96
N GLN A 236 -12.33 22.07 7.26
CA GLN A 236 -11.14 21.32 6.90
C GLN A 236 -11.08 19.99 7.67
N ALA A 237 -10.72 18.91 6.97
CA ALA A 237 -10.43 17.62 7.56
C ALA A 237 -9.04 17.60 8.19
N SER A 238 -8.82 16.67 9.12
CA SER A 238 -7.49 16.43 9.66
C SER A 238 -6.65 15.67 8.63
N VAL A 239 -5.43 16.17 8.38
CA VAL A 239 -4.46 15.54 7.48
C VAL A 239 -3.13 15.46 8.22
N SER A 240 -2.58 14.26 8.33
CA SER A 240 -1.26 14.01 8.93
C SER A 240 -0.35 13.32 7.91
N LYS A 241 0.86 13.83 7.75
CA LYS A 241 1.87 13.27 6.84
C LYS A 241 2.75 12.27 7.60
N TYR A 242 2.98 11.09 7.02
CA TYR A 242 4.00 10.18 7.48
C TYR A 242 5.40 10.62 7.02
N LEU A 243 6.43 10.33 7.82
CA LEU A 243 7.81 10.69 7.48
C LEU A 243 8.37 9.88 6.31
N GLY A 244 7.86 8.66 6.10
CA GLY A 244 8.31 7.79 5.03
C GLY A 244 7.65 8.09 3.69
N GLN A 245 8.26 7.55 2.65
CA GLN A 245 7.82 7.69 1.28
C GLN A 245 7.70 6.32 0.62
N TRP A 246 6.78 6.24 -0.33
CA TRP A 246 6.59 5.08 -1.19
C TRP A 246 7.38 5.25 -2.48
N THR A 247 8.06 4.20 -2.91
CA THR A 247 8.72 4.09 -4.21
C THR A 247 8.36 2.77 -4.85
N PHE A 248 8.26 2.75 -6.18
CA PHE A 248 7.97 1.54 -6.93
C PHE A 248 9.04 1.29 -8.00
N ASP A 249 9.64 0.11 -8.00
CA ASP A 249 10.54 -0.32 -9.07
C ASP A 249 9.83 -1.34 -9.97
N ALA A 250 9.42 -0.89 -11.15
CA ALA A 250 8.73 -1.73 -12.13
C ALA A 250 9.62 -2.86 -12.69
N THR A 251 10.96 -2.73 -12.63
CA THR A 251 11.88 -3.76 -13.11
C THR A 251 11.87 -4.95 -12.15
N THR A 252 12.03 -4.66 -10.86
CA THR A 252 12.06 -5.68 -9.81
C THR A 252 10.67 -6.05 -9.29
N ALA A 253 9.62 -5.33 -9.68
CA ALA A 253 8.26 -5.47 -9.17
C ALA A 253 8.14 -5.18 -7.66
N GLN A 254 8.98 -4.28 -7.15
CA GLN A 254 9.07 -4.01 -5.72
C GLN A 254 8.41 -2.68 -5.36
N LEU A 255 7.43 -2.75 -4.47
CA LEU A 255 6.90 -1.59 -3.77
C LEU A 255 7.63 -1.47 -2.43
N THR A 256 8.15 -0.28 -2.14
CA THR A 256 8.88 -0.02 -0.91
C THR A 256 8.29 1.19 -0.19
N TYR A 257 8.07 1.07 1.11
CA TYR A 257 7.91 2.21 2.01
C TYR A 257 9.19 2.36 2.83
N ALA A 258 9.79 3.55 2.83
CA ALA A 258 10.97 3.80 3.64
C ALA A 258 10.98 5.20 4.25
N THR A 259 11.44 5.32 5.49
CA THR A 259 11.89 6.60 6.04
C THR A 259 13.33 6.84 5.60
N ALA A 260 13.65 8.07 5.20
CA ALA A 260 15.02 8.40 4.80
C ALA A 260 15.98 8.01 5.93
N PRO A 261 17.14 7.38 5.64
CA PRO A 261 18.13 7.13 6.67
C PRO A 261 18.53 8.48 7.27
N VAL A 262 18.32 8.67 8.58
CA VAL A 262 18.93 9.81 9.26
C VAL A 262 20.44 9.60 9.14
N PRO A 263 21.18 10.53 8.51
CA PRO A 263 22.63 10.41 8.44
C PRO A 263 23.15 10.33 9.87
N GLU A 264 23.77 9.21 10.22
CA GLU A 264 24.42 9.00 11.52
C GLU A 264 25.70 9.84 11.62
N ALA A 265 25.62 11.15 11.38
CA ALA A 265 26.75 12.07 11.48
C ALA A 265 27.42 11.93 12.87
N GLU A 266 26.63 11.61 13.90
CA GLU A 266 27.10 11.39 15.26
C GLU A 266 27.82 10.05 15.45
N THR A 267 27.40 8.94 14.82
CA THR A 267 28.10 7.64 14.93
C THR A 267 29.49 7.72 14.29
N TYR A 268 29.59 8.29 13.09
CA TYR A 268 30.88 8.45 12.44
C TYR A 268 31.76 9.47 13.18
N ALA A 269 31.18 10.56 13.68
CA ALA A 269 31.92 11.53 14.50
C ALA A 269 32.40 10.92 15.82
N MET A 270 31.60 10.09 16.48
CA MET A 270 31.96 9.42 17.74
C MET A 270 32.97 8.29 17.53
N MET A 271 32.87 7.56 16.42
CA MET A 271 33.88 6.58 16.01
C MET A 271 35.21 7.27 15.70
N LEU A 272 35.18 8.38 14.95
CA LEU A 272 36.37 9.17 14.64
C LEU A 272 36.95 9.86 15.88
N ALA A 273 36.11 10.36 16.79
CA ALA A 273 36.55 10.91 18.07
C ALA A 273 37.17 9.83 18.96
N GLY A 274 36.58 8.64 19.01
CA GLY A 274 37.13 7.47 19.71
C GLY A 274 38.48 7.03 19.15
N LEU A 275 38.59 6.92 17.81
CA LEU A 275 39.86 6.62 17.14
C LEU A 275 40.90 7.72 17.35
N GLY A 276 40.49 8.99 17.32
CA GLY A 276 41.34 10.14 17.61
C GLY A 276 41.90 10.09 19.04
N LEU A 277 41.06 9.75 20.03
CA LEU A 277 41.47 9.59 21.42
C LEU A 277 42.48 8.44 21.60
N VAL A 278 42.21 7.28 20.97
CA VAL A 278 43.12 6.12 21.01
C VAL A 278 44.45 6.43 20.34
N GLY A 279 44.43 7.10 19.18
CA GLY A 279 45.63 7.57 18.48
C GLY A 279 46.45 8.54 19.33
N PHE A 280 45.79 9.48 20.00
CA PHE A 280 46.43 10.43 20.92
C PHE A 280 47.07 9.73 22.14
N MET A 281 46.38 8.75 22.73
CA MET A 281 46.91 7.95 23.83
C MET A 281 48.14 7.13 23.41
N ALA A 282 48.10 6.52 22.23
CA ALA A 282 49.22 5.76 21.68
C ALA A 282 50.45 6.65 21.40
N ALA A 283 50.23 7.86 20.86
CA ALA A 283 51.29 8.84 20.63
C ALA A 283 51.98 9.26 21.95
N ARG A 284 51.20 9.51 23.01
CA ARG A 284 51.75 9.87 24.33
C ARG A 284 52.61 8.76 24.95
N ARG A 285 52.28 7.49 24.69
CA ARG A 285 53.05 6.35 25.18
C ARG A 285 54.40 6.21 24.46
N ARG A 286 54.46 6.50 23.16
CA ARG A 286 55.72 6.48 22.40
C ARG A 286 56.71 7.56 22.85
N ASN A 287 56.24 8.73 23.26
CA ASN A 287 57.10 9.83 23.72
C ASN A 287 57.63 9.66 25.17
N ARG A 288 57.41 8.51 25.81
CA ARG A 288 57.87 8.21 27.19
C ARG A 288 58.88 7.06 27.26
N ILE A 289 59.38 6.59 26.11
CA ILE A 289 60.49 5.63 25.96
C ILE A 289 61.61 6.37 25.24
#